data_AF-A0AAV1JJ35-F1
#
_entry.id   AF-A0AAV1JJ35-F1
#
_cell.length_a   1.000
_cell.length_b   1.000
_cell.length_c   1.000
_cell.angle_alpha   90.00
_cell.angle_beta   90.00
_cell.angle_gamma   90.00
#
_symmetry.space_group_name_H-M   'P 1'
#
loop_
_entity.id
_entity.type
_entity.pdbx_description
1 polymer ?
#
loop_
_entity_poly.entity_id
_entity_poly.type
_entity_poly.pdbx_seq_one_letter_code
_entity_poly.pdbx_strand_id
1 'polypeptide(L)'
;MEQSRNEQMEVSEDVDAFDFEMLGPLTEEVRLDSGSESEDEFLSAEEVRAVLEKSKDFVDEIEDEKPAESFDWSCDYEIFRGRPEPYLNASNCGPNIEETDPLKLFTHVWDHNIMSLIVAQTNEYAWQQISQAAESVDGISANSRVNDWVETTTDELYRLFGLIIFMSIVVAERVDEYWNREILAIGDGFHKVMSLKRYWLLMRFLHFVNNYNVSICGSKRKVAKIQPIIDHCNVIFDSMYTARREICIDESLLLYKGPLNWVRCVRSKAARFGIKYYELCESKTGYLLKFEVYTGKEYPQAGSSGENSSNGFTSASAKVVLRLMEGFLHKGHCLFMDNFCNSLRLARFLKFNKTDVVGTLNRRSIGTPGEIKTPLEKKVPRGAVTSRHCGDVSVLSWKDVRLVTTVSTFHNANMMPGRRAGQLKPVVVHDYNKYTGGVDLKDRKLSMYSREPERGVKLYLKILERLINVSIFNIFIIHWQNSDNPLTHRQFRHKLVKQLVQVRPNPRVMTPPALSRLDGFNHFPMHSNSVENRVENKRVKFKRNRCVRCSLKKIRKEVNTICQKCQKFICLGQCWIDYHTVENL
;
A
#
# COMPACT_ATOMS: atom_id res chain seq x y z
N MET A 1 51.30 25.30 44.82
CA MET A 1 52.26 24.46 44.08
C MET A 1 51.86 23.02 44.37
N GLU A 2 51.35 22.19 43.49
CA GLU A 2 51.12 22.24 42.05
C GLU A 2 50.05 21.17 41.80
N GLN A 3 48.94 21.56 41.17
CA GLN A 3 48.00 20.63 40.55
C GLN A 3 48.44 20.45 39.10
N SER A 4 48.71 19.22 38.68
CA SER A 4 48.79 18.84 37.28
C SER A 4 47.47 18.20 36.84
N ARG A 5 46.77 18.95 35.99
CA ARG A 5 45.66 18.58 35.09
C ARG A 5 45.76 17.18 34.50
N ASN A 6 44.61 16.52 34.39
CA ASN A 6 44.21 15.92 33.12
C ASN A 6 42.69 16.07 32.92
N GLU A 7 42.33 16.69 31.79
CA GLU A 7 40.97 16.99 31.35
C GLU A 7 40.32 15.72 30.77
N GLN A 8 39.11 15.38 31.24
CA GLN A 8 38.19 14.51 30.51
C GLN A 8 36.90 15.30 30.25
N MET A 9 36.57 15.33 28.97
CA MET A 9 35.45 16.00 28.34
C MET A 9 34.18 15.17 28.55
N GLU A 10 33.16 15.75 29.19
CA GLU A 10 31.83 15.18 29.33
C GLU A 10 31.18 15.00 27.94
N VAL A 11 30.73 13.78 27.65
CA VAL A 11 29.79 13.48 26.56
C VAL A 11 28.52 13.00 27.24
N SER A 12 27.43 13.76 27.05
CA SER A 12 26.09 13.49 27.55
C SER A 12 25.54 12.19 26.93
N GLU A 13 25.32 11.19 27.78
CA GLU A 13 24.51 10.01 27.48
C GLU A 13 23.03 10.33 27.74
N ASP A 14 22.26 10.48 26.67
CA ASP A 14 20.80 10.33 26.70
C ASP A 14 20.44 9.28 25.65
N VAL A 15 20.41 8.01 26.09
CA VAL A 15 19.91 6.86 25.32
C VAL A 15 18.54 6.54 25.91
N ASP A 16 17.47 6.93 25.20
CA ASP A 16 16.10 6.56 25.54
C ASP A 16 15.91 5.04 25.44
N ALA A 17 15.98 4.40 26.61
CA ALA A 17 15.45 3.08 26.88
C ALA A 17 13.93 3.16 27.05
N PHE A 18 13.18 2.37 26.26
CA PHE A 18 11.81 1.99 26.62
C PHE A 18 11.49 0.59 26.04
N ASP A 19 11.88 -0.41 26.83
CA ASP A 19 11.25 -1.69 27.15
C ASP A 19 10.40 -2.41 26.10
N PHE A 20 10.97 -3.49 25.55
CA PHE A 20 10.27 -4.66 24.98
C PHE A 20 10.55 -5.93 25.82
N GLU A 21 10.80 -5.79 27.13
CA GLU A 21 10.93 -6.92 28.04
C GLU A 21 9.56 -7.37 28.54
N MET A 22 9.05 -8.45 27.93
CA MET A 22 8.17 -9.42 28.57
C MET A 22 7.90 -10.50 27.53
N LEU A 23 8.79 -11.50 27.46
CA LEU A 23 8.52 -12.89 27.09
C LEU A 23 9.85 -13.66 27.19
N GLY A 24 10.16 -14.13 28.40
CA GLY A 24 11.15 -15.18 28.64
C GLY A 24 10.56 -16.58 28.40
N PRO A 25 11.43 -17.60 28.24
CA PRO A 25 11.20 -18.75 27.37
C PRO A 25 10.66 -19.97 28.13
N LEU A 26 9.98 -20.86 27.40
CA LEU A 26 9.76 -22.24 27.82
C LEU A 26 10.27 -23.16 26.70
N THR A 27 11.50 -23.61 26.86
CA THR A 27 12.00 -24.93 26.43
C THR A 27 11.16 -26.01 27.17
N GLU A 28 10.82 -27.17 26.62
CA GLU A 28 11.72 -28.26 26.25
C GLU A 28 10.97 -29.35 25.45
N GLU A 29 11.73 -30.08 24.63
CA GLU A 29 11.36 -31.07 23.61
C GLU A 29 10.74 -32.37 24.16
N VAL A 30 9.89 -33.06 23.36
CA VAL A 30 9.98 -34.52 23.11
C VAL A 30 9.42 -34.84 21.70
N ARG A 31 10.25 -35.54 20.91
CA ARG A 31 10.01 -36.09 19.56
C ARG A 31 8.98 -37.24 19.55
N LEU A 32 8.33 -37.48 18.41
CA LEU A 32 8.19 -38.82 17.82
C LEU A 32 7.83 -38.73 16.32
N ASP A 33 8.54 -39.56 15.58
CA ASP A 33 8.70 -39.70 14.14
C ASP A 33 7.65 -40.66 13.55
N SER A 34 7.24 -40.45 12.29
CA SER A 34 7.19 -41.48 11.23
C SER A 34 6.30 -41.09 10.05
N GLY A 35 6.95 -40.86 8.90
CA GLY A 35 6.60 -41.17 7.51
C GLY A 35 5.13 -41.28 7.05
N SER A 36 4.82 -40.62 5.93
CA SER A 36 4.90 -41.26 4.60
C SER A 36 4.47 -40.29 3.50
N GLU A 37 5.23 -40.30 2.40
CA GLU A 37 4.92 -39.66 1.12
C GLU A 37 3.63 -40.24 0.50
N SER A 38 2.76 -39.39 -0.04
CA SER A 38 1.91 -39.74 -1.19
C SER A 38 1.36 -38.49 -1.87
N GLU A 39 1.95 -38.20 -3.02
CA GLU A 39 1.37 -37.71 -4.29
C GLU A 39 0.14 -36.79 -4.25
N ASP A 40 0.36 -35.54 -4.68
CA ASP A 40 -0.66 -34.54 -4.98
C ASP A 40 -1.53 -34.97 -6.18
N GLU A 41 -2.76 -35.40 -5.92
CA GLU A 41 -3.82 -35.53 -6.93
C GLU A 41 -4.49 -34.16 -7.15
N PHE A 42 -4.24 -33.55 -8.31
CA PHE A 42 -4.95 -32.35 -8.75
C PHE A 42 -6.42 -32.69 -9.02
N LEU A 43 -7.34 -32.12 -8.23
CA LEU A 43 -8.78 -32.19 -8.49
C LEU A 43 -9.11 -31.60 -9.86
N SER A 44 -9.90 -32.36 -10.62
CA SER A 44 -10.38 -31.93 -11.93
C SER A 44 -11.39 -30.79 -11.80
N ALA A 45 -11.53 -29.99 -12.87
CA ALA A 45 -12.47 -28.86 -12.90
C ALA A 45 -13.95 -29.29 -12.67
N GLU A 46 -14.27 -30.57 -12.87
CA GLU A 46 -15.60 -31.13 -12.63
C GLU A 46 -15.83 -31.44 -11.14
N GLU A 47 -14.80 -31.84 -10.39
CA GLU A 47 -14.88 -32.05 -8.94
C GLU A 47 -14.97 -30.73 -8.18
N VAL A 48 -14.23 -29.70 -8.62
CA VAL A 48 -14.36 -28.33 -8.10
C VAL A 48 -15.77 -27.80 -8.32
N ARG A 49 -16.39 -28.11 -9.47
CA ARG A 49 -17.76 -27.69 -9.79
C ARG A 49 -18.79 -28.45 -8.94
N ALA A 50 -18.58 -29.74 -8.67
CA ALA A 50 -19.44 -30.54 -7.79
C ALA A 50 -19.36 -30.09 -6.31
N VAL A 51 -18.20 -29.65 -5.84
CA VAL A 51 -18.04 -29.03 -4.50
C VAL A 51 -18.78 -27.68 -4.45
N LEU A 52 -18.68 -26.86 -5.50
CA LEU A 52 -19.39 -25.58 -5.59
C LEU A 52 -20.92 -25.76 -5.64
N GLU A 53 -21.42 -26.80 -6.31
CA GLU A 53 -22.84 -27.14 -6.35
C GLU A 53 -23.34 -27.68 -5.00
N LYS A 54 -22.58 -28.53 -4.30
CA LYS A 54 -22.91 -28.95 -2.92
C LYS A 54 -22.94 -27.79 -1.92
N SER A 55 -22.14 -26.74 -2.13
CA SER A 55 -22.22 -25.52 -1.31
C SER A 55 -23.39 -24.59 -1.67
N LYS A 56 -24.07 -24.79 -2.81
CA LYS A 56 -25.35 -24.13 -3.12
C LYS A 56 -26.52 -24.86 -2.48
N ASP A 57 -26.51 -26.19 -2.48
CA ASP A 57 -27.59 -26.99 -1.89
C ASP A 57 -27.65 -26.87 -0.35
N PHE A 58 -26.58 -26.44 0.32
CA PHE A 58 -26.59 -26.13 1.76
C PHE A 58 -27.29 -24.80 2.11
N VAL A 59 -27.65 -23.99 1.10
CA VAL A 59 -28.33 -22.69 1.28
C VAL A 59 -29.85 -22.83 1.17
N ASP A 60 -30.36 -23.89 0.55
CA ASP A 60 -31.78 -24.01 0.21
C ASP A 60 -32.63 -24.79 1.24
N GLU A 61 -32.06 -25.29 2.34
CA GLU A 61 -32.78 -25.95 3.46
C GLU A 61 -32.72 -25.18 4.80
N ILE A 62 -32.64 -23.85 4.77
CA ILE A 62 -32.92 -23.00 5.94
C ILE A 62 -34.21 -22.23 5.63
N GLU A 63 -35.32 -22.58 6.31
CA GLU A 63 -36.53 -21.76 6.29
C GLU A 63 -36.16 -20.29 6.54
N ASP A 64 -36.51 -19.43 5.58
CA ASP A 64 -36.22 -18.00 5.50
C ASP A 64 -36.83 -17.21 6.69
N GLU A 65 -36.30 -17.38 7.91
CA GLU A 65 -36.50 -16.41 8.98
C GLU A 65 -35.64 -15.17 8.69
N LYS A 66 -36.18 -14.26 7.86
CA LYS A 66 -35.62 -12.91 7.77
C LYS A 66 -35.51 -12.34 9.19
N PRO A 67 -34.35 -11.78 9.59
CA PRO A 67 -34.16 -11.29 10.93
C PRO A 67 -35.22 -10.23 11.26
N ALA A 68 -35.95 -10.43 12.37
CA ALA A 68 -37.01 -9.53 12.79
C ALA A 68 -36.51 -8.07 12.84
N GLU A 69 -37.21 -7.19 12.12
CA GLU A 69 -36.88 -5.76 12.04
C GLU A 69 -37.23 -5.00 13.34
N SER A 70 -38.11 -5.56 14.16
CA SER A 70 -38.48 -5.01 15.46
C SER A 70 -37.49 -5.44 16.56
N PHE A 71 -37.23 -4.52 17.48
CA PHE A 71 -36.42 -4.78 18.68
C PHE A 71 -37.33 -4.70 19.90
N ASP A 72 -37.65 -5.87 20.47
CA ASP A 72 -38.30 -5.96 21.77
C ASP A 72 -37.23 -6.07 22.86
N TRP A 73 -37.13 -5.05 23.71
CA TRP A 73 -36.00 -4.88 24.61
C TRP A 73 -36.31 -5.40 26.00
N SER A 74 -35.48 -6.32 26.49
CA SER A 74 -35.51 -6.82 27.85
C SER A 74 -34.32 -6.30 28.67
N CYS A 75 -34.53 -6.19 29.98
CA CYS A 75 -33.47 -5.99 30.98
C CYS A 75 -33.04 -7.28 31.68
N ASP A 76 -33.81 -8.37 31.50
CA ASP A 76 -33.55 -9.67 32.10
C ASP A 76 -32.52 -10.45 31.28
N TYR A 77 -31.29 -10.51 31.76
CA TYR A 77 -30.19 -11.19 31.07
C TYR A 77 -30.22 -12.73 31.19
N GLU A 78 -31.15 -13.32 31.95
CA GLU A 78 -31.32 -14.79 31.98
C GLU A 78 -31.81 -15.33 30.63
N ILE A 79 -32.57 -14.52 29.89
CA ILE A 79 -33.06 -14.85 28.55
C ILE A 79 -32.18 -14.31 27.41
N PHE A 80 -31.00 -13.76 27.72
CA PHE A 80 -30.07 -13.25 26.71
C PHE A 80 -29.45 -14.40 25.90
N ARG A 81 -29.53 -14.32 24.57
CA ARG A 81 -29.07 -15.38 23.65
C ARG A 81 -27.73 -15.07 22.98
N GLY A 82 -27.12 -13.93 23.28
CA GLY A 82 -25.85 -13.54 22.69
C GLY A 82 -24.70 -14.42 23.20
N ARG A 83 -24.04 -15.11 22.27
CA ARG A 83 -22.87 -15.95 22.51
C ARG A 83 -21.84 -15.71 21.41
N PRO A 84 -20.52 -15.77 21.67
CA PRO A 84 -19.53 -15.65 20.61
C PRO A 84 -19.72 -16.75 19.55
N GLU A 85 -19.57 -16.39 18.27
CA GLU A 85 -19.53 -17.34 17.18
C GLU A 85 -18.23 -18.16 17.22
N PRO A 86 -18.28 -19.46 16.87
CA PRO A 86 -17.07 -20.27 16.74
C PRO A 86 -16.25 -19.78 15.55
N TYR A 87 -14.99 -19.43 15.80
CA TYR A 87 -14.08 -18.95 14.77
C TYR A 87 -13.40 -20.13 14.06
N LEU A 88 -13.64 -20.26 12.75
CA LEU A 88 -13.26 -21.46 11.97
C LEU A 88 -11.75 -21.60 11.76
N ASN A 89 -11.01 -20.49 11.73
CA ASN A 89 -9.60 -20.48 11.33
C ASN A 89 -8.63 -20.31 12.53
N ALA A 90 -9.04 -20.71 13.73
CA ALA A 90 -8.26 -20.48 14.95
C ALA A 90 -6.81 -21.02 14.87
N SER A 91 -6.61 -22.16 14.21
CA SER A 91 -5.31 -22.83 14.09
C SER A 91 -4.43 -22.30 12.95
N ASN A 92 -5.00 -21.61 11.96
CA ASN A 92 -4.32 -21.21 10.72
C ASN A 92 -4.28 -19.68 10.54
N CYS A 93 -4.16 -18.93 11.63
CA CYS A 93 -4.04 -17.46 11.58
C CYS A 93 -2.61 -17.03 11.26
N GLY A 94 -2.45 -15.97 10.46
CA GLY A 94 -1.16 -15.39 10.13
C GLY A 94 -0.88 -15.42 8.62
N PRO A 95 0.40 -15.43 8.22
CA PRO A 95 0.77 -15.39 6.81
C PRO A 95 0.46 -16.72 6.14
N ASN A 96 -0.08 -16.67 4.92
CA ASN A 96 -0.31 -17.85 4.09
C ASN A 96 0.93 -18.19 3.22
N ILE A 97 2.02 -17.42 3.39
CA ILE A 97 3.25 -17.54 2.61
C ILE A 97 4.43 -17.63 3.58
N GLU A 98 5.24 -18.66 3.42
CA GLU A 98 6.45 -18.89 4.20
C GLU A 98 7.67 -18.26 3.52
N GLU A 99 7.70 -16.93 3.45
CA GLU A 99 8.84 -16.18 2.90
C GLU A 99 9.26 -15.06 3.86
N THR A 100 10.56 -14.79 3.91
CA THR A 100 11.16 -13.79 4.79
C THR A 100 12.00 -12.77 4.02
N ASP A 101 12.39 -13.05 2.77
CA ASP A 101 13.17 -12.10 1.98
C ASP A 101 12.31 -10.91 1.51
N PRO A 102 12.74 -9.66 1.76
CA PRO A 102 11.95 -8.48 1.41
C PRO A 102 11.65 -8.36 -0.08
N LEU A 103 12.61 -8.68 -0.96
CA LEU A 103 12.41 -8.59 -2.40
C LEU A 103 11.40 -9.62 -2.87
N LYS A 104 11.53 -10.87 -2.43
CA LYS A 104 10.59 -11.93 -2.83
C LYS A 104 9.16 -11.64 -2.38
N LEU A 105 8.98 -11.21 -1.13
CA LEU A 105 7.69 -10.76 -0.63
C LEU A 105 7.14 -9.57 -1.43
N PHE A 106 8.00 -8.59 -1.75
CA PHE A 106 7.59 -7.46 -2.57
C PHE A 106 7.18 -7.88 -3.98
N THR A 107 7.88 -8.83 -4.60
CA THR A 107 7.53 -9.38 -5.92
C THR A 107 6.36 -10.35 -5.88
N HIS A 108 5.92 -10.81 -4.71
CA HIS A 108 4.63 -11.49 -4.57
C HIS A 108 3.48 -10.48 -4.69
N VAL A 109 3.65 -9.29 -4.11
CA VAL A 109 2.66 -8.21 -4.22
C VAL A 109 2.71 -7.52 -5.56
N TRP A 110 3.90 -7.13 -6.02
CA TRP A 110 4.12 -6.45 -7.28
C TRP A 110 4.73 -7.44 -8.25
N ASP A 111 3.95 -8.45 -8.62
CA ASP A 111 4.39 -9.56 -9.46
C ASP A 111 4.69 -9.16 -10.90
N HIS A 112 5.22 -10.10 -11.69
CA HIS A 112 5.54 -9.82 -13.09
C HIS A 112 4.29 -9.43 -13.90
N ASN A 113 3.11 -9.94 -13.56
CA ASN A 113 1.88 -9.69 -14.30
C ASN A 113 1.41 -8.24 -14.14
N ILE A 114 1.27 -7.77 -12.88
CA ILE A 114 0.87 -6.39 -12.61
C ILE A 114 1.94 -5.41 -13.08
N MET A 115 3.23 -5.74 -12.93
CA MET A 115 4.32 -4.88 -13.39
C MET A 115 4.35 -4.78 -14.91
N SER A 116 4.09 -5.88 -15.63
CA SER A 116 3.97 -5.89 -17.10
C SER A 116 2.77 -5.08 -17.57
N LEU A 117 1.64 -5.15 -16.85
CA LEU A 117 0.48 -4.29 -17.12
C LEU A 117 0.86 -2.82 -16.98
N ILE A 118 1.49 -2.42 -15.87
CA ILE A 118 1.90 -1.03 -15.64
C ILE A 118 2.84 -0.56 -16.74
N VAL A 119 3.81 -1.39 -17.15
CA VAL A 119 4.75 -1.08 -18.24
C VAL A 119 4.01 -0.86 -19.56
N ALA A 120 3.14 -1.80 -19.95
CA ALA A 120 2.37 -1.70 -21.18
C ALA A 120 1.51 -0.42 -21.22
N GLN A 121 0.77 -0.15 -20.14
CA GLN A 121 -0.10 1.03 -20.07
C GLN A 121 0.68 2.35 -19.97
N THR A 122 1.88 2.33 -19.38
CA THR A 122 2.78 3.50 -19.31
C THR A 122 3.35 3.83 -20.69
N ASN A 123 3.83 2.82 -21.43
CA ASN A 123 4.35 3.00 -22.78
C ASN A 123 3.26 3.49 -23.74
N GLU A 124 2.10 2.84 -23.70
CA GLU A 124 0.91 3.22 -24.49
C GLU A 124 0.50 4.67 -24.18
N TYR A 125 0.38 5.04 -22.90
CA TYR A 125 0.02 6.40 -22.51
C TYR A 125 1.05 7.44 -22.95
N ALA A 126 2.33 7.13 -22.88
CA ALA A 126 3.37 8.02 -23.36
C ALA A 126 3.19 8.31 -24.86
N TRP A 127 2.99 7.27 -25.69
CA TRP A 127 2.78 7.44 -27.11
C TRP A 127 1.48 8.18 -27.44
N GLN A 128 0.38 7.91 -26.73
CA GLN A 128 -0.86 8.68 -26.87
C GLN A 128 -0.64 10.18 -26.64
N GLN A 129 0.09 10.54 -25.58
CA GLN A 129 0.38 11.93 -25.26
C GLN A 129 1.38 12.57 -26.22
N ILE A 130 2.35 11.80 -26.74
CA ILE A 130 3.33 12.27 -27.72
C ILE A 130 2.63 12.55 -29.05
N SER A 131 1.85 11.61 -29.57
CA SER A 131 1.13 11.77 -30.85
C SER A 131 0.17 12.96 -30.79
N GLN A 132 -0.61 13.09 -29.72
CA GLN A 132 -1.51 14.24 -29.53
C GLN A 132 -0.76 15.58 -29.49
N ALA A 133 0.42 15.63 -28.89
CA ALA A 133 1.23 16.85 -28.85
C ALA A 133 1.88 17.14 -30.21
N ALA A 134 2.29 16.12 -30.95
CA ALA A 134 2.86 16.25 -32.29
C ALA A 134 1.84 16.73 -33.32
N GLU A 135 0.58 16.31 -33.19
CA GLU A 135 -0.55 16.71 -34.05
C GLU A 135 -1.11 18.10 -33.70
N SER A 136 -0.74 18.67 -32.54
CA SER A 136 -1.17 20.00 -32.14
C SER A 136 -0.55 21.10 -33.02
N VAL A 137 -1.22 22.25 -33.14
CA VAL A 137 -0.80 23.38 -33.98
C VAL A 137 0.63 23.84 -33.68
N ASP A 138 1.04 23.77 -32.42
CA ASP A 138 2.37 24.19 -31.95
C ASP A 138 3.44 23.08 -32.08
N GLY A 139 3.02 21.84 -32.37
CA GLY A 139 3.88 20.65 -32.41
C GLY A 139 4.63 20.39 -31.09
N ILE A 140 5.66 19.54 -31.15
CA ILE A 140 6.57 19.32 -30.02
C ILE A 140 7.85 20.13 -30.23
N SER A 141 8.15 21.05 -29.31
CA SER A 141 9.42 21.78 -29.31
C SER A 141 10.62 20.82 -29.36
N ALA A 142 11.62 21.13 -30.18
CA ALA A 142 12.85 20.33 -30.31
C ALA A 142 13.56 20.10 -28.96
N ASN A 143 13.47 21.07 -28.04
CA ASN A 143 14.08 20.99 -26.70
C ASN A 143 13.17 20.33 -25.65
N SER A 144 12.00 19.82 -26.05
CA SER A 144 11.09 19.15 -25.13
C SER A 144 11.71 17.85 -24.63
N ARG A 145 11.71 17.66 -23.31
CA ARG A 145 12.13 16.40 -22.66
C ARG A 145 11.34 15.18 -23.18
N VAL A 146 10.13 15.41 -23.70
CA VAL A 146 9.28 14.34 -24.24
C VAL A 146 9.92 13.64 -25.45
N ASN A 147 10.78 14.34 -26.20
CA ASN A 147 11.53 13.76 -27.32
C ASN A 147 12.55 12.71 -26.87
N ASP A 148 12.95 12.71 -25.59
CA ASP A 148 13.86 11.72 -25.01
C ASP A 148 13.11 10.45 -24.53
N TRP A 149 11.80 10.33 -24.80
CA TRP A 149 11.04 9.15 -24.39
C TRP A 149 11.53 7.89 -25.09
N VAL A 150 11.77 6.87 -24.28
CA VAL A 150 12.00 5.49 -24.71
C VAL A 150 11.13 4.61 -23.85
N GLU A 151 10.64 3.51 -24.41
CA GLU A 151 9.83 2.55 -23.68
C GLU A 151 10.54 2.05 -22.41
N THR A 152 9.73 1.92 -21.35
CA THR A 152 10.15 1.38 -20.06
C THR A 152 10.01 -0.14 -20.05
N THR A 153 10.74 -0.78 -19.14
CA THR A 153 10.66 -2.22 -18.86
C THR A 153 10.24 -2.48 -17.42
N THR A 154 9.90 -3.73 -17.09
CA THR A 154 9.60 -4.15 -15.72
C THR A 154 10.78 -3.91 -14.79
N ASP A 155 11.99 -4.25 -15.22
CA ASP A 155 13.23 -4.00 -14.47
C ASP A 155 13.45 -2.50 -14.18
N GLU A 156 13.21 -1.62 -15.17
CA GLU A 156 13.31 -0.17 -14.97
C GLU A 156 12.25 0.34 -13.98
N LEU A 157 11.05 -0.24 -14.00
CA LEU A 157 9.96 0.13 -13.11
C LEU A 157 10.20 -0.34 -11.66
N TYR A 158 10.76 -1.54 -11.45
CA TYR A 158 11.20 -1.98 -10.12
C TYR A 158 12.26 -1.03 -9.53
N ARG A 159 13.21 -0.57 -10.35
CA ARG A 159 14.19 0.43 -9.93
C ARG A 159 13.52 1.76 -9.59
N LEU A 160 12.55 2.20 -10.37
CA LEU A 160 11.75 3.39 -10.07
C LEU A 160 11.06 3.26 -8.70
N PHE A 161 10.43 2.11 -8.43
CA PHE A 161 9.81 1.83 -7.14
C PHE A 161 10.85 1.82 -6.02
N GLY A 162 12.01 1.22 -6.22
CA GLY A 162 13.14 1.28 -5.28
C GLY A 162 13.53 2.71 -4.91
N LEU A 163 13.59 3.63 -5.90
CA LEU A 163 13.85 5.05 -5.63
C LEU A 163 12.71 5.72 -4.86
N ILE A 164 11.45 5.47 -5.22
CA ILE A 164 10.28 6.01 -4.51
C ILE A 164 10.29 5.55 -3.04
N ILE A 165 10.60 4.28 -2.80
CA ILE A 165 10.71 3.71 -1.46
C ILE A 165 11.87 4.35 -0.70
N PHE A 166 13.05 4.54 -1.31
CA PHE A 166 14.16 5.21 -0.65
C PHE A 166 13.80 6.64 -0.22
N MET A 167 13.15 7.39 -1.09
CA MET A 167 12.70 8.76 -0.79
C MET A 167 11.62 8.81 0.30
N SER A 168 10.99 7.67 0.65
CA SER A 168 10.12 7.56 1.83
C SER A 168 10.88 7.34 3.14
N ILE A 169 12.14 6.90 3.06
CA ILE A 169 13.03 6.66 4.21
C ILE A 169 13.85 7.92 4.51
N VAL A 170 14.37 8.56 3.47
CA VAL A 170 15.18 9.78 3.56
C VAL A 170 14.44 10.86 2.79
N VAL A 171 13.80 11.80 3.52
CA VAL A 171 12.96 12.83 2.92
C VAL A 171 13.79 14.10 2.68
N ALA A 172 14.03 14.41 1.42
CA ALA A 172 14.53 15.70 0.94
C ALA A 172 13.36 16.64 0.58
N GLU A 173 13.60 17.95 0.59
CA GLU A 173 12.57 18.96 0.29
C GLU A 173 12.16 18.90 -1.18
N ARG A 174 13.14 18.67 -2.06
CA ARG A 174 12.91 18.60 -3.51
C ARG A 174 13.43 17.31 -4.11
N VAL A 175 12.76 16.87 -5.17
CA VAL A 175 13.12 15.63 -5.88
C VAL A 175 14.49 15.71 -6.57
N ASP A 176 14.90 16.89 -7.03
CA ASP A 176 16.20 17.09 -7.67
C ASP A 176 17.39 17.00 -6.71
N GLU A 177 17.17 17.21 -5.40
CA GLU A 177 18.22 17.10 -4.37
C GLU A 177 18.77 15.68 -4.24
N TYR A 178 17.96 14.64 -4.47
CA TYR A 178 18.44 13.25 -4.48
C TYR A 178 19.46 12.98 -5.59
N TRP A 179 19.47 13.80 -6.64
CA TRP A 179 20.45 13.78 -7.72
C TRP A 179 21.51 14.90 -7.57
N ASN A 180 21.62 15.56 -6.43
CA ASN A 180 22.73 16.48 -6.19
C ASN A 180 23.95 15.71 -5.64
N ARG A 181 25.13 15.90 -6.26
CA ARG A 181 26.38 15.24 -5.84
C ARG A 181 27.13 16.01 -4.74
N GLU A 182 26.74 17.25 -4.48
CA GLU A 182 27.42 18.14 -3.52
C GLU A 182 26.89 17.98 -2.09
N ILE A 183 25.67 17.46 -1.93
CA ILE A 183 25.02 17.24 -0.63
C ILE A 183 25.15 15.75 -0.28
N LEU A 184 26.03 15.43 0.69
CA LEU A 184 26.26 14.15 1.40
C LEU A 184 25.61 12.85 0.85
N ALA A 185 26.42 11.80 0.60
CA ALA A 185 26.14 10.33 0.49
C ALA A 185 24.94 9.79 -0.33
N ILE A 186 23.86 10.55 -0.50
CA ILE A 186 22.61 10.19 -1.19
C ILE A 186 22.80 10.31 -2.71
N GLY A 187 23.52 11.35 -3.16
CA GLY A 187 23.70 11.70 -4.58
C GLY A 187 24.40 10.65 -5.42
N ASP A 188 25.35 9.90 -4.85
CA ASP A 188 26.14 8.91 -5.60
C ASP A 188 25.35 7.66 -5.99
N GLY A 189 24.21 7.41 -5.35
CA GLY A 189 23.35 6.27 -5.64
C GLY A 189 22.41 6.53 -6.81
N PHE A 190 21.63 7.61 -6.75
CA PHE A 190 20.49 7.86 -7.65
C PHE A 190 20.91 7.96 -9.12
N HIS A 191 21.99 8.67 -9.44
CA HIS A 191 22.53 8.77 -10.80
C HIS A 191 22.94 7.43 -11.40
N LYS A 192 23.36 6.47 -10.56
CA LYS A 192 23.74 5.12 -11.02
C LYS A 192 22.50 4.28 -11.36
N VAL A 193 21.36 4.57 -10.75
CA VAL A 193 20.09 3.87 -11.00
C VAL A 193 19.41 4.39 -12.27
N MET A 194 19.13 5.70 -12.32
CA MET A 194 18.56 6.38 -13.48
C MET A 194 18.85 7.88 -13.43
N SER A 195 18.81 8.56 -14.58
CA SER A 195 18.98 10.02 -14.61
C SER A 195 17.74 10.74 -14.06
N LEU A 196 17.93 11.93 -13.49
CA LEU A 196 16.83 12.79 -13.04
C LEU A 196 15.82 13.04 -14.18
N LYS A 197 16.31 13.31 -15.39
CA LYS A 197 15.45 13.49 -16.58
C LYS A 197 14.56 12.27 -16.85
N ARG A 198 15.14 11.07 -16.77
CA ARG A 198 14.40 9.81 -16.96
C ARG A 198 13.37 9.60 -15.85
N TYR A 199 13.72 9.86 -14.60
CA TYR A 199 12.77 9.82 -13.47
C TYR A 199 11.55 10.72 -13.72
N TRP A 200 11.77 11.98 -14.12
CA TRP A 200 10.66 12.90 -14.43
C TRP A 200 9.79 12.42 -15.59
N LEU A 201 10.38 11.82 -16.63
CA LEU A 201 9.63 11.27 -17.76
C LEU A 201 8.79 10.06 -17.34
N LEU A 202 9.36 9.13 -16.57
CA LEU A 202 8.63 7.98 -16.04
C LEU A 202 7.48 8.45 -15.14
N MET A 203 7.71 9.34 -14.18
CA MET A 203 6.65 9.88 -13.33
C MET A 203 5.58 10.66 -14.11
N ARG A 204 5.94 11.31 -15.22
CA ARG A 204 4.99 12.01 -16.09
C ARG A 204 4.04 11.05 -16.79
N PHE A 205 4.56 9.95 -17.32
CA PHE A 205 3.83 8.98 -18.14
C PHE A 205 3.37 7.72 -17.41
N LEU A 206 3.71 7.55 -16.13
CA LEU A 206 3.24 6.41 -15.33
C LEU A 206 1.71 6.35 -15.34
N HIS A 207 1.18 5.20 -15.76
CA HIS A 207 -0.25 5.01 -16.05
C HIS A 207 -0.63 3.52 -15.98
N PHE A 208 -1.93 3.23 -15.80
CA PHE A 208 -2.41 1.89 -15.45
C PHE A 208 -3.60 1.38 -16.27
N VAL A 209 -4.12 2.19 -17.19
CA VAL A 209 -5.29 1.85 -18.03
C VAL A 209 -5.15 2.45 -19.41
N ASN A 210 -5.74 1.83 -20.43
CA ASN A 210 -5.81 2.46 -21.74
C ASN A 210 -6.92 3.53 -21.71
N ASN A 211 -6.57 4.80 -21.97
CA ASN A 211 -7.53 5.91 -21.92
C ASN A 211 -8.72 5.74 -22.88
N TYR A 212 -8.54 5.04 -24.00
CA TYR A 212 -9.62 4.77 -24.95
C TYR A 212 -10.64 3.75 -24.43
N ASN A 213 -10.24 2.90 -23.48
CA ASN A 213 -11.09 1.85 -22.94
C ASN A 213 -11.84 2.28 -21.65
N VAL A 214 -11.61 3.50 -21.15
CA VAL A 214 -12.27 4.00 -19.93
C VAL A 214 -13.67 4.56 -20.27
N SER A 215 -14.60 3.66 -20.58
CA SER A 215 -16.03 3.96 -20.69
C SER A 215 -16.69 3.79 -19.31
N ILE A 216 -16.49 4.74 -18.40
CA ILE A 216 -17.04 4.66 -17.05
C ILE A 216 -17.82 5.92 -16.69
N CYS A 217 -19.11 5.73 -16.41
CA CYS A 217 -20.06 6.74 -15.94
C CYS A 217 -20.00 6.88 -14.40
N GLY A 218 -20.35 8.07 -13.88
CA GLY A 218 -20.63 8.30 -12.46
C GLY A 218 -19.40 8.36 -11.54
N SER A 219 -19.59 7.97 -10.28
CA SER A 219 -18.58 8.01 -9.20
C SER A 219 -17.35 7.14 -9.52
N LYS A 220 -17.56 5.99 -10.17
CA LYS A 220 -16.51 5.04 -10.58
C LYS A 220 -15.46 5.65 -11.52
N ARG A 221 -15.81 6.69 -12.28
CA ARG A 221 -14.85 7.42 -13.14
C ARG A 221 -13.71 8.07 -12.36
N LYS A 222 -13.94 8.45 -11.10
CA LYS A 222 -12.98 9.21 -10.29
C LYS A 222 -11.73 8.41 -9.93
N VAL A 223 -11.86 7.08 -9.81
CA VAL A 223 -10.77 6.15 -9.50
C VAL A 223 -10.44 5.22 -10.68
N ALA A 224 -11.14 5.34 -11.81
CA ALA A 224 -10.96 4.50 -12.99
C ALA A 224 -9.50 4.34 -13.43
N LYS A 225 -8.70 5.41 -13.36
CA LYS A 225 -7.28 5.38 -13.75
C LYS A 225 -6.39 4.53 -12.85
N ILE A 226 -6.79 4.27 -11.60
CA ILE A 226 -6.04 3.47 -10.62
C ILE A 226 -6.78 2.17 -10.27
N GLN A 227 -7.97 1.95 -10.80
CA GLN A 227 -8.83 0.81 -10.45
C GLN A 227 -8.12 -0.55 -10.59
N PRO A 228 -7.36 -0.84 -11.67
CA PRO A 228 -6.64 -2.11 -11.77
C PRO A 228 -5.66 -2.35 -10.62
N ILE A 229 -5.03 -1.29 -10.10
CA ILE A 229 -4.09 -1.40 -8.98
C ILE A 229 -4.84 -1.59 -7.66
N ILE A 230 -6.01 -0.95 -7.49
CA ILE A 230 -6.88 -1.16 -6.32
C ILE A 230 -7.36 -2.60 -6.27
N ASP A 231 -7.89 -3.10 -7.38
CA ASP A 231 -8.43 -4.47 -7.48
C ASP A 231 -7.32 -5.49 -7.20
N HIS A 232 -6.15 -5.31 -7.82
CA HIS A 232 -4.96 -6.12 -7.58
C HIS A 232 -4.56 -6.16 -6.11
N CYS A 233 -4.47 -5.00 -5.44
CA CYS A 233 -4.09 -4.94 -4.03
C CYS A 233 -5.13 -5.62 -3.13
N ASN A 234 -6.43 -5.44 -3.38
CA ASN A 234 -7.49 -6.08 -2.59
C ASN A 234 -7.46 -7.61 -2.71
N VAL A 235 -7.17 -8.14 -3.90
CA VAL A 235 -7.02 -9.59 -4.11
C VAL A 235 -5.80 -10.12 -3.39
N ILE A 236 -4.63 -9.49 -3.59
CA ILE A 236 -3.37 -9.99 -3.03
C ILE A 236 -3.32 -9.82 -1.51
N PHE A 237 -3.81 -8.72 -0.96
CA PHE A 237 -3.79 -8.53 0.49
C PHE A 237 -4.63 -9.56 1.23
N ASP A 238 -5.79 -9.94 0.66
CA ASP A 238 -6.66 -10.99 1.18
C ASP A 238 -6.03 -12.39 1.04
N SER A 239 -5.35 -12.68 -0.08
CA SER A 239 -4.78 -14.01 -0.34
C SER A 239 -3.55 -14.34 0.51
N MET A 240 -2.72 -13.35 0.86
CA MET A 240 -1.45 -13.58 1.55
C MET A 240 -1.58 -13.80 3.07
N TYR A 241 -2.75 -13.55 3.67
CA TYR A 241 -2.87 -13.50 5.13
C TYR A 241 -4.26 -13.92 5.62
N THR A 242 -4.28 -14.85 6.58
CA THR A 242 -5.48 -15.25 7.28
C THR A 242 -5.61 -14.48 8.59
N ALA A 243 -6.48 -13.48 8.62
CA ALA A 243 -6.70 -12.63 9.79
C ALA A 243 -7.22 -13.39 11.00
N ARG A 244 -6.76 -13.05 12.21
CA ARG A 244 -7.33 -13.51 13.49
C ARG A 244 -8.81 -13.15 13.64
N ARG A 245 -9.44 -13.72 14.68
CA ARG A 245 -10.87 -13.51 14.99
C ARG A 245 -11.24 -12.03 15.01
N GLU A 246 -10.47 -11.19 15.69
CA GLU A 246 -10.75 -9.76 15.84
C GLU A 246 -10.28 -8.93 14.63
N ILE A 247 -11.24 -8.33 13.95
CA ILE A 247 -11.04 -7.45 12.79
C ILE A 247 -11.77 -6.12 13.02
N CYS A 248 -11.29 -5.04 12.42
CA CYS A 248 -11.89 -3.71 12.58
C CYS A 248 -12.08 -3.01 11.25
N ILE A 249 -13.19 -2.25 11.15
CA ILE A 249 -13.43 -1.31 10.05
C ILE A 249 -13.37 0.10 10.60
N ASP A 250 -12.50 0.91 10.03
CA ASP A 250 -12.43 2.34 10.28
C ASP A 250 -11.96 3.08 9.02
N GLU A 251 -11.83 4.39 9.16
CA GLU A 251 -11.60 5.34 8.10
C GLU A 251 -10.17 5.83 8.14
N SER A 252 -9.52 5.82 6.98
CA SER A 252 -8.15 6.32 6.79
C SER A 252 -8.17 7.51 5.83
N LEU A 253 -7.22 8.43 5.97
CA LEU A 253 -7.22 9.69 5.23
C LEU A 253 -5.87 9.97 4.57
N LEU A 254 -5.82 9.89 3.25
CA LEU A 254 -4.67 10.29 2.44
C LEU A 254 -4.67 11.81 2.24
N LEU A 255 -3.74 12.52 2.90
CA LEU A 255 -3.62 13.98 2.86
C LEU A 255 -3.63 14.53 1.43
N TYR A 256 -4.62 15.32 1.02
CA TYR A 256 -4.65 15.89 -0.34
C TYR A 256 -5.23 17.31 -0.32
N LYS A 257 -4.47 18.29 -0.82
CA LYS A 257 -4.84 19.72 -0.82
C LYS A 257 -5.04 20.27 -2.24
N GLY A 258 -5.68 19.49 -3.13
CA GLY A 258 -6.00 19.89 -4.51
C GLY A 258 -7.52 20.08 -4.77
N PRO A 259 -7.89 20.63 -5.94
CA PRO A 259 -9.26 21.02 -6.27
C PRO A 259 -10.12 19.81 -6.71
N LEU A 260 -10.45 18.93 -5.77
CA LEU A 260 -11.34 17.79 -6.02
C LEU A 260 -12.58 17.87 -5.15
N ASN A 261 -13.76 17.73 -5.77
CA ASN A 261 -15.07 17.88 -5.11
C ASN A 261 -15.40 16.80 -4.06
N TRP A 262 -14.54 15.78 -3.92
CA TRP A 262 -14.74 14.62 -3.04
C TRP A 262 -13.65 14.47 -1.98
N VAL A 263 -12.77 15.46 -1.86
CA VAL A 263 -11.88 15.61 -0.71
C VAL A 263 -12.72 15.80 0.55
N ARG A 264 -12.38 15.07 1.60
CA ARG A 264 -13.09 15.11 2.87
C ARG A 264 -12.26 15.79 3.94
N CYS A 265 -12.96 16.59 4.75
CA CYS A 265 -12.42 17.13 5.98
C CYS A 265 -12.84 16.23 7.15
N VAL A 266 -11.89 15.53 7.74
CA VAL A 266 -12.10 14.70 8.94
C VAL A 266 -11.24 15.30 10.05
N ARG A 267 -11.87 16.14 10.90
CA ARG A 267 -11.17 16.94 11.92
C ARG A 267 -10.38 16.12 12.93
N SER A 268 -10.79 14.87 13.16
CA SER A 268 -10.16 13.96 14.12
C SER A 268 -8.88 13.29 13.58
N LYS A 269 -8.67 13.24 12.27
CA LYS A 269 -7.51 12.58 11.66
C LYS A 269 -6.38 13.60 11.43
N ALA A 270 -5.13 13.18 11.60
CA ALA A 270 -3.94 14.06 11.52
C ALA A 270 -3.84 14.84 10.20
N ALA A 271 -4.13 14.19 9.07
CA ALA A 271 -4.14 14.84 7.76
C ALA A 271 -5.20 15.95 7.64
N ARG A 272 -6.30 15.87 8.39
CA ARG A 272 -7.50 16.74 8.39
C ARG A 272 -8.25 16.85 7.07
N PHE A 273 -7.57 16.97 5.93
CA PHE A 273 -8.12 17.07 4.58
C PHE A 273 -7.50 16.03 3.67
N GLY A 274 -8.31 15.23 3.00
CA GLY A 274 -7.76 14.21 2.11
C GLY A 274 -8.78 13.34 1.41
N ILE A 275 -8.25 12.33 0.72
CA ILE A 275 -9.05 11.27 0.14
C ILE A 275 -9.31 10.23 1.22
N LYS A 276 -10.58 9.98 1.49
CA LYS A 276 -11.03 9.03 2.52
C LYS A 276 -10.99 7.61 1.97
N TYR A 277 -10.52 6.69 2.80
CA TYR A 277 -10.55 5.24 2.59
C TYR A 277 -11.41 4.62 3.70
N TYR A 278 -12.17 3.59 3.36
CA TYR A 278 -12.68 2.65 4.35
C TYR A 278 -11.82 1.41 4.30
N GLU A 279 -11.35 0.95 5.44
CA GLU A 279 -10.32 -0.08 5.53
C GLU A 279 -10.75 -1.15 6.53
N LEU A 280 -10.63 -2.41 6.11
CA LEU A 280 -10.78 -3.59 6.95
C LEU A 280 -9.39 -4.08 7.34
N CYS A 281 -9.08 -4.05 8.63
CA CYS A 281 -7.78 -4.47 9.15
C CYS A 281 -7.91 -5.56 10.23
N GLU A 282 -6.91 -6.43 10.34
CA GLU A 282 -6.74 -7.25 11.54
C GLU A 282 -6.44 -6.35 12.74
N SER A 283 -7.21 -6.49 13.82
CA SER A 283 -7.13 -5.59 14.98
C SER A 283 -5.78 -5.65 15.71
N LYS A 284 -5.10 -6.80 15.71
CA LYS A 284 -3.86 -7.01 16.47
C LYS A 284 -2.63 -6.39 15.77
N THR A 285 -2.47 -6.63 14.47
CA THR A 285 -1.27 -6.22 13.72
C THR A 285 -1.48 -4.95 12.91
N GLY A 286 -2.72 -4.61 12.58
CA GLY A 286 -3.05 -3.57 11.61
C GLY A 286 -2.86 -4.01 10.15
N TYR A 287 -2.66 -5.31 9.89
CA TYR A 287 -2.61 -5.85 8.53
C TYR A 287 -3.86 -5.45 7.76
N LEU A 288 -3.70 -4.79 6.61
CA LEU A 288 -4.82 -4.37 5.78
C LEU A 288 -5.30 -5.54 4.93
N LEU A 289 -6.56 -5.93 5.10
CA LEU A 289 -7.18 -7.04 4.37
C LEU A 289 -7.86 -6.54 3.09
N LYS A 290 -8.76 -5.56 3.23
CA LYS A 290 -9.51 -4.95 2.12
C LYS A 290 -9.69 -3.46 2.35
N PHE A 291 -9.84 -2.71 1.28
CA PHE A 291 -10.17 -1.29 1.36
C PHE A 291 -11.04 -0.81 0.20
N GLU A 292 -11.76 0.28 0.46
CA GLU A 292 -12.56 0.98 -0.53
C GLU A 292 -12.24 2.49 -0.53
N VAL A 293 -11.98 3.05 -1.71
CA VAL A 293 -11.75 4.49 -1.88
C VAL A 293 -13.08 5.21 -1.93
N TYR A 294 -13.33 6.12 -0.99
CA TYR A 294 -14.56 6.92 -0.99
C TYR A 294 -14.56 7.92 -2.13
N THR A 295 -15.48 7.83 -3.10
CA THR A 295 -15.52 8.70 -4.29
C THR A 295 -16.59 9.78 -4.30
N GLY A 296 -17.23 10.06 -3.16
CA GLY A 296 -18.33 11.03 -3.07
C GLY A 296 -19.70 10.37 -2.92
N LYS A 297 -20.77 11.15 -3.07
CA LYS A 297 -22.13 10.59 -3.17
C LYS A 297 -22.32 9.99 -4.55
N GLU A 298 -22.85 8.77 -4.60
CA GLU A 298 -23.32 8.19 -5.84
C GLU A 298 -24.63 8.89 -6.22
N TYR A 299 -24.69 9.44 -7.44
CA TYR A 299 -25.94 9.91 -8.00
C TYR A 299 -26.57 8.74 -8.76
N PRO A 300 -27.85 8.40 -8.52
CA PRO A 300 -28.55 7.41 -9.33
C PRO A 300 -28.43 7.80 -10.80
N GLN A 301 -28.15 6.84 -11.67
CA GLN A 301 -28.17 7.11 -13.11
C GLN A 301 -29.62 7.37 -13.52
N ALA A 302 -29.84 8.38 -14.36
CA ALA A 302 -31.17 8.66 -14.90
C ALA A 302 -31.66 7.41 -15.65
N GLY A 303 -32.71 6.76 -15.15
CA GLY A 303 -33.28 5.54 -15.72
C GLY A 303 -33.12 4.26 -14.88
N SER A 304 -32.32 4.24 -13.80
CA SER A 304 -32.32 3.12 -12.86
C SER A 304 -33.47 3.27 -11.85
N SER A 305 -34.66 2.78 -12.22
CA SER A 305 -35.77 2.55 -11.32
C SER A 305 -35.49 1.31 -10.47
N GLY A 306 -34.83 1.51 -9.34
CA GLY A 306 -34.59 0.45 -8.37
C GLY A 306 -33.98 1.04 -7.12
N GLU A 307 -34.62 0.83 -5.98
CA GLU A 307 -34.01 1.07 -4.69
C GLU A 307 -32.70 0.31 -4.64
N ASN A 308 -31.57 1.02 -4.75
CA ASN A 308 -30.22 0.47 -4.63
C ASN A 308 -30.02 -0.02 -3.17
N SER A 309 -30.75 -1.02 -2.72
CA SER A 309 -30.56 -1.66 -1.42
C SER A 309 -29.58 -2.82 -1.62
N SER A 310 -28.57 -2.92 -0.76
CA SER A 310 -27.75 -4.14 -0.68
C SER A 310 -28.23 -4.92 0.52
N ASN A 311 -28.78 -6.13 0.33
CA ASN A 311 -29.32 -6.96 1.41
C ASN A 311 -30.35 -6.20 2.28
N GLY A 312 -31.19 -5.35 1.66
CA GLY A 312 -32.18 -4.52 2.36
C GLY A 312 -31.62 -3.27 3.08
N PHE A 313 -30.32 -2.97 2.96
CA PHE A 313 -29.71 -1.76 3.52
C PHE A 313 -29.63 -0.61 2.51
N THR A 314 -30.21 0.53 2.88
CA THR A 314 -30.15 1.78 2.09
C THR A 314 -28.99 2.70 2.51
N SER A 315 -28.51 2.56 3.76
CA SER A 315 -27.39 3.36 4.29
C SER A 315 -26.10 3.10 3.52
N ALA A 316 -25.42 4.17 3.12
CA ALA A 316 -24.14 4.10 2.42
C ALA A 316 -23.04 3.45 3.28
N SER A 317 -23.02 3.68 4.59
CA SER A 317 -22.01 3.08 5.48
C SER A 317 -22.22 1.57 5.63
N ALA A 318 -23.47 1.12 5.77
CA ALA A 318 -23.79 -0.31 5.82
C ALA A 318 -23.38 -1.03 4.53
N LYS A 319 -23.64 -0.44 3.36
CA LYS A 319 -23.21 -0.99 2.06
C LYS A 319 -21.70 -1.19 1.98
N VAL A 320 -20.93 -0.21 2.46
CA VAL A 320 -19.45 -0.31 2.50
C VAL A 320 -19.01 -1.44 3.43
N VAL A 321 -19.59 -1.52 4.64
CA VAL A 321 -19.28 -2.61 5.58
C VAL A 321 -19.54 -3.98 4.94
N LEU A 322 -20.69 -4.17 4.31
CA LEU A 322 -21.05 -5.44 3.66
C LEU A 322 -20.08 -5.81 2.52
N ARG A 323 -19.64 -4.84 1.71
CA ARG A 323 -18.64 -5.09 0.66
C ARG A 323 -17.26 -5.42 1.23
N LEU A 324 -16.81 -4.71 2.26
CA LEU A 324 -15.53 -5.01 2.90
C LEU A 324 -15.54 -6.38 3.60
N MET A 325 -16.68 -6.78 4.15
CA MET A 325 -16.87 -8.08 4.81
C MET A 325 -17.14 -9.23 3.84
N GLU A 326 -17.20 -8.99 2.53
CA GLU A 326 -17.33 -10.05 1.54
C GLU A 326 -16.15 -11.02 1.64
N GLY A 327 -16.45 -12.32 1.76
CA GLY A 327 -15.45 -13.36 2.03
C GLY A 327 -15.04 -13.50 3.50
N PHE A 328 -15.52 -12.67 4.42
CA PHE A 328 -15.28 -12.77 5.87
C PHE A 328 -16.52 -13.20 6.67
N LEU A 329 -17.70 -13.18 6.05
CA LEU A 329 -18.93 -13.70 6.66
C LEU A 329 -18.85 -15.22 6.86
N HIS A 330 -19.67 -15.74 7.78
CA HIS A 330 -19.78 -17.17 8.11
C HIS A 330 -18.50 -17.82 8.69
N LYS A 331 -17.45 -17.05 8.98
CA LYS A 331 -16.17 -17.56 9.51
C LYS A 331 -16.01 -17.41 11.03
N GLY A 332 -16.98 -16.79 11.71
CA GLY A 332 -16.92 -16.54 13.16
C GLY A 332 -15.99 -15.39 13.56
N HIS A 333 -15.74 -14.43 12.68
CA HIS A 333 -15.00 -13.21 13.03
C HIS A 333 -15.79 -12.34 14.02
N CYS A 334 -15.08 -11.51 14.77
CA CYS A 334 -15.63 -10.44 15.59
C CYS A 334 -15.22 -9.09 15.00
N LEU A 335 -16.20 -8.38 14.44
CA LEU A 335 -16.03 -7.10 13.78
C LEU A 335 -16.20 -5.93 14.75
N PHE A 336 -15.16 -5.11 14.86
CA PHE A 336 -15.12 -3.88 15.63
C PHE A 336 -15.40 -2.67 14.75
N MET A 337 -16.41 -1.86 15.10
CA MET A 337 -16.82 -0.69 14.31
C MET A 337 -17.08 0.53 15.16
N ASP A 338 -16.77 1.69 14.58
CA ASP A 338 -17.14 2.98 15.12
C ASP A 338 -18.65 3.28 14.94
N ASN A 339 -19.07 4.44 15.44
CA ASN A 339 -20.46 4.88 15.40
C ASN A 339 -20.96 5.14 13.96
N PHE A 340 -20.11 5.64 13.06
CA PHE A 340 -20.51 5.96 11.70
C PHE A 340 -20.92 4.73 10.88
N CYS A 341 -20.22 3.62 11.08
CA CYS A 341 -20.47 2.36 10.39
C CYS A 341 -21.55 1.48 11.04
N ASN A 342 -21.88 1.71 12.31
CA ASN A 342 -22.65 0.76 13.11
C ASN A 342 -24.15 1.09 13.22
N SER A 343 -25.00 0.06 13.20
CA SER A 343 -26.44 0.15 13.43
C SER A 343 -26.98 -1.17 13.95
N LEU A 344 -28.12 -1.14 14.66
CA LEU A 344 -28.70 -2.33 15.26
C LEU A 344 -29.11 -3.39 14.22
N ARG A 345 -29.72 -2.96 13.11
CA ARG A 345 -30.11 -3.84 12.01
C ARG A 345 -28.87 -4.50 11.36
N LEU A 346 -27.79 -3.73 11.18
CA LEU A 346 -26.55 -4.26 10.63
C LEU A 346 -25.89 -5.26 11.59
N ALA A 347 -25.89 -4.98 12.89
CA ALA A 347 -25.38 -5.90 13.90
C ALA A 347 -26.13 -7.25 13.90
N ARG A 348 -27.46 -7.22 13.84
CA ARG A 348 -28.28 -8.44 13.74
C ARG A 348 -28.06 -9.19 12.43
N PHE A 349 -27.94 -8.47 11.31
CA PHE A 349 -27.63 -9.10 10.02
C PHE A 349 -26.27 -9.79 10.04
N LEU A 350 -25.23 -9.14 10.54
CA LEU A 350 -23.89 -9.75 10.64
C LEU A 350 -23.90 -10.95 11.57
N LYS A 351 -24.62 -10.87 12.70
CA LYS A 351 -24.78 -11.97 13.64
C LYS A 351 -25.47 -13.19 13.01
N PHE A 352 -26.55 -12.96 12.27
CA PHE A 352 -27.21 -14.01 11.49
C PHE A 352 -26.24 -14.70 10.53
N ASN A 353 -25.33 -13.94 9.91
CA ASN A 353 -24.27 -14.43 9.02
C ASN A 353 -22.98 -14.86 9.78
N LYS A 354 -23.14 -15.41 10.99
CA LYS A 354 -22.06 -15.91 11.88
C LYS A 354 -20.87 -14.96 12.02
N THR A 355 -21.15 -13.66 12.19
CA THR A 355 -20.15 -12.63 12.44
C THR A 355 -20.56 -11.82 13.66
N ASP A 356 -19.73 -11.84 14.70
CA ASP A 356 -19.98 -11.02 15.87
C ASP A 356 -19.68 -9.54 15.61
N VAL A 357 -20.38 -8.68 16.34
CA VAL A 357 -20.20 -7.23 16.27
C VAL A 357 -19.98 -6.66 17.65
N VAL A 358 -19.01 -5.76 17.74
CA VAL A 358 -18.78 -4.91 18.91
C VAL A 358 -18.49 -3.50 18.41
N GLY A 359 -19.17 -2.49 18.96
CA GLY A 359 -18.90 -1.15 18.52
C GLY A 359 -19.62 -0.07 19.29
N THR A 360 -19.23 1.17 19.04
CA THR A 360 -20.02 2.32 19.48
C THR A 360 -21.25 2.46 18.62
N LEU A 361 -22.37 2.90 19.21
CA LEU A 361 -23.64 3.09 18.54
C LEU A 361 -24.12 4.53 18.69
N ASN A 362 -24.71 5.08 17.63
CA ASN A 362 -25.41 6.35 17.73
C ASN A 362 -26.60 6.15 18.67
N ARG A 363 -26.61 6.82 19.81
CA ARG A 363 -27.72 6.76 20.77
C ARG A 363 -29.09 7.11 20.15
N ARG A 364 -29.09 7.86 19.04
CA ARG A 364 -30.29 8.24 18.30
C ARG A 364 -30.65 7.27 17.16
N SER A 365 -29.86 6.21 16.95
CA SER A 365 -30.11 5.18 15.94
C SER A 365 -31.52 4.62 16.09
N ILE A 366 -32.13 4.31 14.95
CA ILE A 366 -33.43 3.64 14.89
C ILE A 366 -33.33 2.31 15.65
N GLY A 367 -34.37 1.97 16.41
CA GLY A 367 -34.45 0.77 17.23
C GLY A 367 -33.84 0.90 18.64
N THR A 368 -33.05 1.94 18.95
CA THR A 368 -32.42 2.09 20.28
C THR A 368 -33.47 2.23 21.39
N PRO A 369 -33.33 1.55 22.55
CA PRO A 369 -34.29 1.63 23.65
C PRO A 369 -34.54 3.05 24.14
N GLY A 370 -35.79 3.35 24.53
CA GLY A 370 -36.18 4.65 25.06
C GLY A 370 -35.34 5.08 26.27
N GLU A 371 -35.03 4.16 27.19
CA GLU A 371 -34.25 4.44 28.40
C GLU A 371 -32.77 4.76 28.12
N ILE A 372 -32.25 4.38 26.96
CA ILE A 372 -30.90 4.75 26.51
C ILE A 372 -30.97 6.03 25.66
N LYS A 373 -32.02 6.20 24.86
CA LYS A 373 -32.18 7.33 23.93
C LYS A 373 -32.51 8.64 24.65
N THR A 374 -33.42 8.60 25.61
CA THR A 374 -34.08 9.76 26.23
C THR A 374 -33.29 10.48 27.33
N PRO A 375 -32.44 9.84 28.15
CA PRO A 375 -31.79 10.55 29.25
C PRO A 375 -30.95 11.73 28.76
N LEU A 376 -31.10 12.86 29.46
CA LEU A 376 -30.25 14.02 29.24
C LEU A 376 -28.89 13.72 29.87
N GLU A 377 -27.84 13.71 29.06
CA GLU A 377 -26.49 13.31 29.49
C GLU A 377 -25.99 14.04 30.75
N LYS A 378 -26.36 15.32 30.92
CA LYS A 378 -26.00 16.12 32.11
C LYS A 378 -26.64 15.63 33.42
N LYS A 379 -27.75 14.90 33.34
CA LYS A 379 -28.49 14.35 34.47
C LYS A 379 -28.06 12.92 34.83
N VAL A 380 -27.29 12.25 33.96
CA VAL A 380 -26.82 10.89 34.21
C VAL A 380 -25.58 10.95 35.10
N PRO A 381 -25.57 10.28 36.27
CA PRO A 381 -24.41 10.30 37.16
C PRO A 381 -23.23 9.56 36.53
N ARG A 382 -22.02 9.99 36.88
CA ARG A 382 -20.79 9.34 36.43
C ARG A 382 -20.71 7.91 36.99
N GLY A 383 -20.32 6.96 36.16
CA GLY A 383 -20.31 5.53 36.46
C GLY A 383 -21.62 4.81 36.16
N ALA A 384 -22.72 5.53 35.90
CA ALA A 384 -24.02 4.91 35.61
C ALA A 384 -23.96 4.01 34.37
N VAL A 385 -24.63 2.87 34.45
CA VAL A 385 -24.79 1.89 33.38
C VAL A 385 -26.26 1.61 33.17
N THR A 386 -26.72 1.70 31.93
CA THR A 386 -28.04 1.24 31.50
C THR A 386 -27.86 0.27 30.35
N SER A 387 -28.38 -0.94 30.47
CA SER A 387 -28.21 -1.97 29.45
C SER A 387 -29.54 -2.66 29.12
N ARG A 388 -29.75 -2.97 27.85
CA ARG A 388 -30.90 -3.71 27.33
C ARG A 388 -30.43 -4.70 26.28
N HIS A 389 -31.20 -5.76 26.07
CA HIS A 389 -30.93 -6.72 24.99
C HIS A 389 -32.22 -7.15 24.28
N CYS A 390 -32.06 -7.66 23.07
CA CYS A 390 -33.12 -8.22 22.26
C CYS A 390 -32.54 -9.46 21.56
N GLY A 391 -32.80 -10.63 22.13
CA GLY A 391 -32.26 -11.91 21.67
C GLY A 391 -30.74 -11.94 21.80
N ASP A 392 -30.05 -11.85 20.67
CA ASP A 392 -28.59 -11.90 20.54
C ASP A 392 -27.92 -10.52 20.55
N VAL A 393 -28.68 -9.43 20.40
CA VAL A 393 -28.13 -8.06 20.36
C VAL A 393 -28.32 -7.34 21.69
N SER A 394 -27.25 -6.84 22.28
CA SER A 394 -27.26 -5.99 23.48
C SER A 394 -26.84 -4.56 23.16
N VAL A 395 -27.43 -3.61 23.88
CA VAL A 395 -27.08 -2.18 23.83
C VAL A 395 -26.82 -1.71 25.25
N LEU A 396 -25.66 -1.10 25.45
CA LEU A 396 -25.21 -0.61 26.75
C LEU A 396 -24.88 0.88 26.66
N SER A 397 -25.37 1.65 27.62
CA SER A 397 -25.03 3.05 27.82
C SER A 397 -24.25 3.19 29.12
N TRP A 398 -23.11 3.87 29.06
CA TRP A 398 -22.24 4.06 30.21
C TRP A 398 -21.68 5.47 30.26
N LYS A 399 -21.77 6.09 31.44
CA LYS A 399 -21.34 7.47 31.65
C LYS A 399 -19.95 7.53 32.28
N ASP A 400 -18.93 7.87 31.49
CA ASP A 400 -17.66 8.36 32.04
C ASP A 400 -17.67 9.90 32.07
N VAL A 401 -16.73 10.57 31.39
CA VAL A 401 -16.81 12.02 31.17
C VAL A 401 -17.99 12.32 30.26
N ARG A 402 -18.12 11.53 29.19
CA ARG A 402 -19.25 11.57 28.25
C ARG A 402 -20.05 10.28 28.32
N LEU A 403 -21.31 10.36 27.91
CA LEU A 403 -22.16 9.18 27.79
C LEU A 403 -21.78 8.42 26.52
N VAL A 404 -21.25 7.21 26.71
CA VAL A 404 -20.87 6.29 25.63
C VAL A 404 -22.00 5.28 25.45
N THR A 405 -22.39 5.00 24.20
CA THR A 405 -23.37 3.94 23.89
C THR A 405 -22.70 2.92 22.98
N THR A 406 -22.82 1.65 23.32
CA THR A 406 -22.23 0.52 22.60
C THR A 406 -23.30 -0.48 22.20
N VAL A 407 -23.05 -1.22 21.13
CA VAL A 407 -23.81 -2.40 20.73
C VAL A 407 -22.88 -3.60 20.69
N SER A 408 -23.38 -4.76 21.10
CA SER A 408 -22.68 -6.04 20.93
C SER A 408 -23.64 -7.18 20.62
N THR A 409 -23.14 -8.23 19.99
CA THR A 409 -23.89 -9.47 19.69
C THR A 409 -23.64 -10.60 20.69
N PHE A 410 -22.82 -10.37 21.72
CA PHE A 410 -22.47 -11.39 22.71
C PHE A 410 -22.12 -10.84 24.11
N HIS A 411 -21.84 -9.55 24.26
CA HIS A 411 -21.58 -9.00 25.59
C HIS A 411 -22.88 -8.82 26.38
N ASN A 412 -22.84 -9.19 27.65
CA ASN A 412 -23.84 -8.81 28.64
C ASN A 412 -23.46 -7.48 29.33
N ALA A 413 -24.16 -7.14 30.42
CA ALA A 413 -23.90 -5.93 31.20
C ALA A 413 -22.72 -6.06 32.20
N ASN A 414 -21.81 -7.03 32.00
CA ASN A 414 -20.71 -7.27 32.92
C ASN A 414 -19.75 -6.07 33.01
N MET A 415 -19.24 -5.88 34.22
CA MET A 415 -18.29 -4.83 34.58
C MET A 415 -16.95 -5.45 34.99
N MET A 416 -15.87 -4.74 34.74
CA MET A 416 -14.51 -5.15 35.13
C MET A 416 -13.72 -3.98 35.71
N PRO A 417 -12.66 -4.23 36.50
CA PRO A 417 -11.76 -3.19 36.95
C PRO A 417 -11.12 -2.42 35.78
N GLY A 418 -10.99 -1.09 35.87
CA GLY A 418 -10.40 -0.30 34.79
C GLY A 418 -10.29 1.21 35.00
N ARG A 419 -9.60 1.87 34.06
CA ARG A 419 -9.06 3.24 34.22
C ARG A 419 -10.07 4.39 34.31
N ARG A 420 -11.39 4.21 34.09
CA ARG A 420 -12.53 5.07 34.57
C ARG A 420 -13.87 4.51 34.07
N ALA A 421 -15.04 4.74 34.69
CA ALA A 421 -15.42 5.76 35.69
C ALA A 421 -15.86 5.17 37.05
N GLY A 422 -15.00 5.36 38.06
CA GLY A 422 -15.23 5.01 39.47
C GLY A 422 -14.24 3.97 40.00
N GLN A 423 -14.05 2.88 39.26
CA GLN A 423 -13.07 1.78 39.42
C GLN A 423 -13.44 0.64 38.46
N LEU A 424 -14.73 0.56 38.11
CA LEU A 424 -15.31 -0.39 37.17
C LEU A 424 -15.61 0.27 35.81
N LYS A 425 -15.45 -0.52 34.74
CA LYS A 425 -15.83 -0.19 33.37
C LYS A 425 -16.56 -1.39 32.74
N PRO A 426 -17.49 -1.19 31.79
CA PRO A 426 -18.11 -2.29 31.07
C PRO A 426 -17.08 -3.11 30.28
N VAL A 427 -17.23 -4.44 30.27
CA VAL A 427 -16.35 -5.35 29.49
C VAL A 427 -16.41 -5.01 28.00
N VAL A 428 -17.60 -4.72 27.46
CA VAL A 428 -17.78 -4.31 26.05
C VAL A 428 -16.96 -3.06 25.69
N VAL A 429 -16.82 -2.11 26.61
CA VAL A 429 -16.00 -0.90 26.39
C VAL A 429 -14.51 -1.23 26.46
N HIS A 430 -14.12 -2.18 27.30
CA HIS A 430 -12.74 -2.65 27.33
C HIS A 430 -12.33 -3.32 26.02
N ASP A 431 -13.13 -4.25 25.54
CA ASP A 431 -12.85 -5.01 24.33
C ASP A 431 -12.89 -4.12 23.10
N TYR A 432 -13.85 -3.19 23.04
CA TYR A 432 -13.87 -2.14 22.03
C TYR A 432 -12.53 -1.38 21.98
N ASN A 433 -12.10 -0.79 23.10
CA ASN A 433 -10.84 -0.03 23.15
C ASN A 433 -9.59 -0.88 22.81
N LYS A 434 -9.66 -2.20 23.05
CA LYS A 434 -8.56 -3.12 22.76
C LYS A 434 -8.42 -3.40 21.26
N TYR A 435 -9.54 -3.54 20.54
CA TYR A 435 -9.54 -4.10 19.18
C TYR A 435 -9.94 -3.11 18.07
N THR A 436 -10.30 -1.86 18.36
CA THR A 436 -10.64 -0.89 17.29
C THR A 436 -9.41 -0.22 16.66
N GLY A 437 -8.25 -0.31 17.31
CA GLY A 437 -7.07 0.49 16.96
C GLY A 437 -6.27 -0.01 15.76
N GLY A 438 -6.71 -1.06 15.05
CA GLY A 438 -5.93 -1.68 13.96
C GLY A 438 -5.64 -0.74 12.79
N VAL A 439 -6.65 0.01 12.33
CA VAL A 439 -6.50 1.03 11.26
C VAL A 439 -5.59 2.17 11.71
N ASP A 440 -5.80 2.70 12.92
CA ASP A 440 -4.95 3.78 13.46
C ASP A 440 -3.50 3.32 13.73
N LEU A 441 -3.30 2.05 14.11
CA LEU A 441 -1.96 1.45 14.24
C LEU A 441 -1.25 1.45 12.89
N LYS A 442 -1.92 0.97 11.85
CA LYS A 442 -1.40 0.98 10.47
C LYS A 442 -1.08 2.41 10.03
N ASP A 443 -2.00 3.36 10.20
CA ASP A 443 -1.80 4.75 9.79
C ASP A 443 -0.60 5.41 10.47
N ARG A 444 -0.39 5.16 11.77
CA ARG A 444 0.81 5.61 12.48
C ARG A 444 2.10 4.99 11.93
N LYS A 445 2.09 3.72 11.53
CA LYS A 445 3.26 3.05 10.95
C LYS A 445 3.56 3.56 9.54
N LEU A 446 2.53 3.90 8.77
CA LEU A 446 2.68 4.46 7.43
C LEU A 446 3.16 5.91 7.47
N SER A 447 2.71 6.72 8.43
CA SER A 447 3.09 8.13 8.55
C SER A 447 4.58 8.34 8.83
N MET A 448 5.27 7.33 9.37
CA MET A 448 6.73 7.35 9.56
C MET A 448 7.49 7.36 8.22
N TYR A 449 6.85 6.94 7.13
CA TYR A 449 7.45 6.84 5.79
C TYR A 449 6.55 7.52 4.74
N SER A 450 5.91 8.63 5.12
CA SER A 450 5.03 9.38 4.22
C SER A 450 5.85 10.29 3.30
N ARG A 451 5.79 10.01 1.99
CA ARG A 451 6.34 10.88 0.93
C ARG A 451 5.26 11.70 0.20
N GLU A 452 3.98 11.51 0.53
CA GLU A 452 2.89 11.87 -0.38
C GLU A 452 2.79 13.41 -0.56
N PRO A 453 3.17 14.00 -1.71
CA PRO A 453 3.29 15.45 -1.84
C PRO A 453 1.94 16.14 -1.63
N GLU A 454 1.90 17.24 -0.87
CA GLU A 454 0.64 17.90 -0.53
C GLU A 454 -0.13 18.43 -1.75
N ARG A 455 0.60 18.85 -2.80
CA ARG A 455 0.09 19.49 -4.03
C ARG A 455 0.91 19.06 -5.26
N GLY A 456 0.35 19.27 -6.44
CA GLY A 456 1.08 19.22 -7.72
C GLY A 456 1.25 17.84 -8.37
N VAL A 457 0.78 16.76 -7.73
CA VAL A 457 0.84 15.40 -8.29
C VAL A 457 -0.55 14.92 -8.70
N LYS A 458 -0.63 14.19 -9.82
CA LYS A 458 -1.86 13.53 -10.29
C LYS A 458 -2.38 12.60 -9.18
N LEU A 459 -3.67 12.71 -8.84
CA LEU A 459 -4.24 11.96 -7.71
C LEU A 459 -3.91 10.46 -7.75
N TYR A 460 -4.06 9.81 -8.90
CA TYR A 460 -3.84 8.37 -9.01
C TYR A 460 -2.41 7.94 -8.68
N LEU A 461 -1.40 8.79 -8.93
CA LEU A 461 -0.02 8.52 -8.54
C LEU A 461 0.17 8.59 -7.03
N LYS A 462 -0.54 9.50 -6.38
CA LYS A 462 -0.54 9.61 -4.92
C LYS A 462 -1.22 8.42 -4.26
N ILE A 463 -2.29 7.91 -4.87
CA ILE A 463 -2.92 6.65 -4.46
C ILE A 463 -1.93 5.49 -4.67
N LEU A 464 -1.22 5.41 -5.81
CA LEU A 464 -0.18 4.40 -6.02
C LEU A 464 0.90 4.45 -4.93
N GLU A 465 1.47 5.63 -4.64
CA GLU A 465 2.50 5.78 -3.59
C GLU A 465 1.99 5.30 -2.23
N ARG A 466 0.73 5.62 -1.88
CA ARG A 466 0.08 5.12 -0.67
C ARG A 466 -0.05 3.60 -0.69
N LEU A 467 -0.47 3.01 -1.81
CA LEU A 467 -0.60 1.56 -1.95
C LEU A 467 0.75 0.85 -1.86
N ILE A 468 1.82 1.38 -2.47
CA ILE A 468 3.19 0.85 -2.29
C ILE A 468 3.58 0.88 -0.82
N ASN A 469 3.30 1.97 -0.10
CA ASN A 469 3.63 2.09 1.32
C ASN A 469 2.85 1.08 2.18
N VAL A 470 1.57 0.87 1.87
CA VAL A 470 0.71 -0.15 2.50
C VAL A 470 1.21 -1.56 2.19
N SER A 471 1.53 -1.86 0.93
CA SER A 471 2.09 -3.16 0.51
C SER A 471 3.33 -3.50 1.33
N ILE A 472 4.25 -2.54 1.51
CA ILE A 472 5.47 -2.72 2.30
C ILE A 472 5.15 -3.02 3.76
N PHE A 473 4.13 -2.35 4.33
CA PHE A 473 3.72 -2.62 5.70
C PHE A 473 3.10 -4.01 5.87
N ASN A 474 2.23 -4.42 4.95
CA ASN A 474 1.63 -5.76 4.95
C ASN A 474 2.71 -6.86 4.84
N ILE A 475 3.65 -6.74 3.89
CA ILE A 475 4.74 -7.73 3.77
C ILE A 475 5.73 -7.66 4.92
N PHE A 476 5.88 -6.50 5.57
CA PHE A 476 6.68 -6.39 6.78
C PHE A 476 6.06 -7.17 7.95
N ILE A 477 4.73 -7.16 8.09
CA ILE A 477 4.02 -8.00 9.07
C ILE A 477 4.28 -9.48 8.78
N ILE A 478 4.21 -9.90 7.51
CA ILE A 478 4.50 -11.28 7.10
C ILE A 478 5.94 -11.67 7.47
N HIS A 479 6.92 -10.86 7.08
CA HIS A 479 8.33 -11.07 7.46
C HIS A 479 8.51 -11.17 8.97
N TRP A 480 7.86 -10.28 9.72
CA TRP A 480 7.98 -10.22 11.17
C TRP A 480 7.42 -11.47 11.86
N GLN A 481 6.36 -12.07 11.31
CA GLN A 481 5.75 -13.29 11.85
C GLN A 481 6.49 -14.56 11.44
N ASN A 482 7.12 -14.58 10.26
CA ASN A 482 7.84 -15.75 9.74
C ASN A 482 9.31 -15.82 10.17
N SER A 483 9.88 -14.76 10.72
CA SER A 483 11.32 -14.66 11.00
C SER A 483 11.61 -14.78 12.50
N ASP A 484 12.53 -15.67 12.88
CA ASP A 484 13.02 -15.79 14.26
C ASP A 484 13.76 -14.52 14.72
N ASN A 485 14.45 -13.85 13.79
CA ASN A 485 15.18 -12.61 14.03
C ASN A 485 14.68 -11.53 13.07
N PRO A 486 13.51 -10.95 13.33
CA PRO A 486 12.87 -10.05 12.39
C PRO A 486 13.62 -8.71 12.28
N LEU A 487 13.76 -8.21 11.05
CA LEU A 487 14.33 -6.89 10.81
C LEU A 487 13.44 -5.81 11.42
N THR A 488 14.03 -4.68 11.84
CA THR A 488 13.22 -3.48 12.09
C THR A 488 12.58 -3.00 10.78
N HIS A 489 11.43 -2.32 10.84
CA HIS A 489 10.74 -1.84 9.63
C HIS A 489 11.65 -0.95 8.75
N ARG A 490 12.53 -0.15 9.38
CA ARG A 490 13.51 0.68 8.66
C ARG A 490 14.57 -0.18 7.95
N GLN A 491 15.14 -1.17 8.65
CA GLN A 491 16.11 -2.11 8.06
C GLN A 491 15.49 -2.92 6.92
N PHE A 492 14.24 -3.38 7.08
CA PHE A 492 13.48 -4.09 6.05
C PHE A 492 13.36 -3.24 4.78
N ARG A 493 12.96 -1.96 4.90
CA ARG A 493 12.88 -1.03 3.76
C ARG A 493 14.24 -0.78 3.11
N HIS A 494 15.29 -0.57 3.88
CA HIS A 494 16.65 -0.40 3.33
C HIS A 494 17.11 -1.64 2.55
N LYS A 495 16.88 -2.85 3.10
CA LYS A 495 17.21 -4.11 2.42
C LYS A 495 16.41 -4.25 1.12
N LEU A 496 15.11 -3.99 1.15
CA LEU A 496 14.25 -3.99 -0.04
C LEU A 496 14.73 -3.03 -1.12
N VAL A 497 15.04 -1.77 -0.77
CA VAL A 497 15.55 -0.78 -1.72
C VAL A 497 16.85 -1.26 -2.36
N LYS A 498 17.80 -1.75 -1.54
CA LYS A 498 19.08 -2.25 -2.03
C LYS A 498 18.86 -3.36 -3.05
N GLN A 499 17.96 -4.30 -2.75
CA GLN A 499 17.62 -5.40 -3.64
C GLN A 499 16.94 -4.90 -4.93
N LEU A 500 15.89 -4.06 -4.85
CA LEU A 500 15.17 -3.52 -6.03
C LEU A 500 16.08 -2.74 -6.98
N VAL A 501 17.05 -1.99 -6.45
CA VAL A 501 18.00 -1.21 -7.24
C VAL A 501 19.11 -2.09 -7.84
N GLN A 502 19.50 -3.16 -7.15
CA GLN A 502 20.54 -4.09 -7.58
C GLN A 502 20.02 -5.21 -8.50
N VAL A 503 18.70 -5.40 -8.60
CA VAL A 503 18.09 -6.38 -9.50
C VAL A 503 18.45 -6.02 -10.94
N ARG A 504 19.38 -6.83 -11.45
CA ARG A 504 19.93 -6.89 -12.81
C ARG A 504 20.86 -5.72 -13.18
N PRO A 505 22.03 -5.96 -13.80
CA PRO A 505 22.82 -4.89 -14.38
C PRO A 505 21.97 -4.17 -15.43
N ASN A 506 21.96 -2.85 -15.37
CA ASN A 506 21.28 -2.03 -16.35
C ASN A 506 21.92 -2.27 -17.73
N PRO A 507 21.21 -2.78 -18.76
CA PRO A 507 21.81 -2.91 -20.08
C PRO A 507 22.22 -1.54 -20.64
N ARG A 508 21.63 -0.44 -20.14
CA ARG A 508 21.97 0.94 -20.52
C ARG A 508 23.03 1.60 -19.64
N VAL A 509 23.42 0.96 -18.53
CA VAL A 509 24.66 1.27 -17.83
C VAL A 509 25.58 0.07 -18.02
N MET A 510 25.88 -0.24 -19.28
CA MET A 510 27.28 -0.43 -19.60
C MET A 510 27.97 0.89 -19.27
N THR A 511 28.37 1.06 -18.01
CA THR A 511 29.64 1.76 -17.75
C THR A 511 30.59 1.20 -18.80
N PRO A 512 31.15 2.01 -19.72
CA PRO A 512 32.18 1.47 -20.59
C PRO A 512 33.22 0.93 -19.60
N PRO A 513 33.50 -0.39 -19.59
CA PRO A 513 34.58 -0.87 -18.77
C PRO A 513 35.77 -0.05 -19.25
N ALA A 514 36.46 0.63 -18.35
CA ALA A 514 37.74 1.25 -18.70
C ALA A 514 38.70 0.24 -19.36
N LEU A 515 38.38 -1.06 -19.27
CA LEU A 515 38.99 -2.24 -19.87
C LEU A 515 38.53 -2.58 -21.32
N SER A 516 37.36 -2.14 -21.82
CA SER A 516 36.89 -2.53 -23.17
C SER A 516 37.60 -1.80 -24.30
N ARG A 517 38.25 -0.67 -24.00
CA ARG A 517 39.17 -0.02 -24.93
C ARG A 517 40.50 -0.78 -25.05
N LEU A 518 40.87 -1.55 -24.02
CA LEU A 518 42.19 -2.20 -23.88
C LEU A 518 42.25 -3.62 -24.43
N ASP A 519 41.12 -4.17 -24.86
CA ASP A 519 41.07 -5.55 -25.30
C ASP A 519 41.72 -5.81 -26.66
N GLY A 520 42.11 -4.77 -27.41
CA GLY A 520 42.82 -4.91 -28.70
C GLY A 520 42.00 -5.56 -29.82
N PHE A 521 40.79 -6.05 -29.55
CA PHE A 521 39.92 -6.73 -30.50
C PHE A 521 38.81 -5.81 -31.03
N ASN A 522 38.57 -5.82 -32.35
CA ASN A 522 37.47 -5.12 -33.02
C ASN A 522 37.47 -3.57 -32.90
N HIS A 523 38.63 -2.95 -32.75
CA HIS A 523 38.80 -1.47 -32.76
C HIS A 523 39.17 -0.97 -34.16
N PHE A 524 38.21 -1.00 -35.09
CA PHE A 524 38.43 -0.57 -36.47
C PHE A 524 38.24 0.95 -36.67
N PRO A 525 39.12 1.61 -37.44
CA PRO A 525 38.94 3.00 -37.82
C PRO A 525 37.85 3.15 -38.88
N MET A 526 36.89 4.03 -38.60
CA MET A 526 35.85 4.44 -39.52
C MET A 526 35.86 5.95 -39.72
N HIS A 527 35.38 6.42 -40.86
CA HIS A 527 35.05 7.84 -41.02
C HIS A 527 33.67 8.13 -40.42
N SER A 528 33.54 9.25 -39.74
CA SER A 528 32.26 9.68 -39.18
C SER A 528 31.33 10.16 -40.30
N ASN A 529 30.36 9.33 -40.69
CA ASN A 529 29.33 9.72 -41.64
C ASN A 529 28.29 10.62 -40.94
N SER A 530 27.85 11.69 -41.61
CA SER A 530 26.55 12.30 -41.32
C SER A 530 25.48 11.44 -41.98
N VAL A 531 24.64 10.75 -41.21
CA VAL A 531 23.38 10.24 -41.75
C VAL A 531 22.48 11.46 -41.94
N GLU A 532 22.56 12.09 -43.10
CA GLU A 532 21.45 12.89 -43.64
C GLU A 532 20.90 12.07 -44.81
N ASN A 533 19.57 11.86 -44.78
CA ASN A 533 18.82 11.04 -45.71
C ASN A 533 19.23 11.28 -47.17
N ARG A 534 19.37 10.18 -47.91
CA ARG A 534 19.61 10.17 -49.35
C ARG A 534 18.48 10.92 -50.07
N VAL A 535 18.75 12.16 -50.44
CA VAL A 535 18.15 12.82 -51.61
C VAL A 535 19.29 13.49 -52.35
N GLU A 536 19.58 12.92 -53.52
CA GLU A 536 20.29 13.46 -54.69
C GLU A 536 21.38 14.54 -54.47
N ASN A 537 22.62 14.15 -54.80
CA ASN A 537 23.74 15.02 -55.17
C ASN A 537 24.15 16.14 -54.19
N LYS A 538 24.59 15.78 -52.98
CA LYS A 538 25.41 16.68 -52.14
C LYS A 538 26.64 15.98 -51.54
N ARG A 539 27.77 16.71 -51.54
CA ARG A 539 29.09 16.28 -51.03
C ARG A 539 28.99 15.73 -49.61
N VAL A 540 29.49 14.51 -49.38
CA VAL A 540 29.57 13.88 -48.04
C VAL A 540 30.42 14.77 -47.13
N LYS A 541 29.81 15.39 -46.12
CA LYS A 541 30.54 16.14 -45.08
C LYS A 541 30.80 15.23 -43.90
N PHE A 542 32.05 14.88 -43.68
CA PHE A 542 32.44 14.13 -42.48
C PHE A 542 32.42 15.03 -41.24
N LYS A 543 31.78 14.57 -40.17
CA LYS A 543 31.83 15.24 -38.86
C LYS A 543 33.29 15.31 -38.38
N ARG A 544 33.77 16.47 -37.98
CA ARG A 544 35.11 16.62 -37.38
C ARG A 544 34.96 16.88 -35.90
N ASN A 545 35.80 16.24 -35.09
CA ASN A 545 35.88 16.53 -33.66
C ASN A 545 37.32 16.37 -33.17
N ARG A 546 37.60 16.89 -31.96
CA ARG A 546 38.95 16.84 -31.39
C ARG A 546 39.35 15.41 -31.06
N CYS A 547 40.60 15.06 -31.36
CA CYS A 547 41.18 13.80 -30.94
C CYS A 547 41.27 13.75 -29.41
N VAL A 548 40.72 12.70 -28.79
CA VAL A 548 40.71 12.53 -27.33
C VAL A 548 42.13 12.57 -26.74
N ARG A 549 43.10 11.87 -27.35
CA ARG A 549 44.50 11.86 -26.89
C ARG A 549 45.21 13.20 -27.08
N CYS A 550 45.03 13.86 -28.23
CA CYS A 550 45.61 15.18 -28.44
C CYS A 550 45.06 16.19 -27.44
N SER A 551 43.76 16.11 -27.12
CA SER A 551 43.13 16.98 -26.13
C SER A 551 43.73 16.80 -24.73
N LEU A 552 44.05 15.56 -24.32
CA LEU A 552 44.74 15.29 -23.05
C LEU A 552 46.14 15.90 -23.02
N LYS A 553 46.85 15.88 -24.15
CA LYS A 553 48.15 16.56 -24.32
C LYS A 553 48.04 18.08 -24.54
N LYS A 554 46.84 18.68 -24.38
CA LYS A 554 46.54 20.09 -24.66
C LYS A 554 46.85 20.54 -26.10
N ILE A 555 46.89 19.60 -27.05
CA ILE A 555 47.09 19.85 -28.48
C ILE A 555 45.73 19.89 -29.18
N ARG A 556 45.43 20.98 -29.88
CA ARG A 556 44.20 21.08 -30.68
C ARG A 556 44.41 20.40 -32.03
N LYS A 557 43.85 19.19 -32.18
CA LYS A 557 43.82 18.46 -33.46
C LYS A 557 42.44 17.89 -33.72
N GLU A 558 41.84 18.28 -34.84
CA GLU A 558 40.52 17.81 -35.27
C GLU A 558 40.67 16.68 -36.29
N VAL A 559 39.88 15.62 -36.10
CA VAL A 559 39.90 14.41 -36.92
C VAL A 559 38.48 14.02 -37.30
N ASN A 560 38.33 13.29 -38.39
CA ASN A 560 37.08 12.69 -38.85
C ASN A 560 37.07 11.15 -38.67
N THR A 561 38.10 10.59 -38.05
CA THR A 561 38.24 9.16 -37.78
C THR A 561 37.68 8.84 -36.39
N ILE A 562 36.81 7.84 -36.33
CA ILE A 562 36.15 7.34 -35.11
C ILE A 562 36.43 5.85 -34.95
N CYS A 563 36.64 5.39 -33.70
CA CYS A 563 36.66 3.96 -33.39
C CYS A 563 35.24 3.39 -33.41
N GLN A 564 35.00 2.35 -34.22
CA GLN A 564 33.71 1.68 -34.34
C GLN A 564 33.18 1.19 -32.99
N LYS A 565 34.08 0.70 -32.13
CA LYS A 565 33.74 0.11 -30.83
C LYS A 565 33.69 1.15 -29.71
N CYS A 566 34.67 2.04 -29.62
CA CYS A 566 34.73 3.07 -28.56
C CYS A 566 33.94 4.35 -28.86
N GLN A 567 33.53 4.57 -30.11
CA GLN A 567 32.81 5.78 -30.55
C GLN A 567 33.50 7.10 -30.16
N LYS A 568 34.84 7.12 -30.16
CA LYS A 568 35.67 8.31 -29.89
C LYS A 568 36.47 8.73 -31.12
N PHE A 569 36.66 10.04 -31.27
CA PHE A 569 37.48 10.65 -32.31
C PHE A 569 38.97 10.54 -31.94
N ILE A 570 39.76 9.88 -32.78
CA ILE A 570 41.16 9.55 -32.48
C ILE A 570 42.02 9.71 -33.75
N CYS A 571 43.22 10.27 -33.63
CA CYS A 571 44.17 10.29 -34.75
C CYS A 571 44.64 8.87 -35.05
N LEU A 572 44.75 8.53 -36.34
CA LEU A 572 45.42 7.31 -36.78
C LEU A 572 46.91 7.33 -36.37
N GLY A 573 47.46 6.16 -36.06
CA GLY A 573 48.84 6.00 -35.55
C GLY A 573 48.91 5.96 -34.03
N GLN A 574 49.89 6.64 -33.43
CA GLN A 574 50.21 6.50 -32.00
C GLN A 574 49.03 6.84 -31.06
N CYS A 575 48.21 7.84 -31.40
CA CYS A 575 47.03 8.16 -30.59
C CYS A 575 46.00 7.03 -30.59
N TRP A 576 45.89 6.26 -31.68
CA TRP A 576 45.03 5.10 -31.78
C TRP A 576 45.55 3.96 -30.91
N ILE A 577 46.86 3.67 -31.01
CA ILE A 577 47.52 2.62 -30.25
C ILE A 577 47.39 2.93 -28.75
N ASP A 578 47.88 4.10 -28.31
CA ASP A 578 47.86 4.50 -26.90
C ASP A 578 46.46 4.42 -26.28
N TYR A 579 45.44 4.87 -27.02
CA TYR A 579 44.06 4.89 -26.53
C TYR A 579 43.52 3.48 -26.28
N HIS A 580 43.97 2.49 -27.07
CA HIS A 580 43.53 1.11 -26.98
C HIS A 580 44.51 0.18 -26.26
N THR A 581 45.64 0.68 -25.74
CA THR A 581 46.64 -0.18 -25.06
C THR A 581 47.13 0.34 -23.70
N VAL A 582 46.97 1.62 -23.37
CA VAL A 582 47.53 2.20 -22.12
C VAL A 582 46.45 2.36 -21.05
N GLU A 583 46.56 1.68 -19.91
CA GLU A 583 45.55 1.69 -18.82
C GLU A 583 45.27 3.07 -18.18
N ASN A 584 46.27 3.94 -18.12
CA ASN A 584 46.16 5.28 -17.53
C ASN A 584 46.30 6.35 -18.63
N LEU A 585 45.18 6.99 -19.00
CA LEU A 585 45.10 7.95 -20.11
C LEU A 585 45.31 9.41 -19.70
#